data_AF-A0A3A4A8B3-F1
#
_entry.id   AF-A0A3A4A8B3-F1
#
_cell.length_a   1.000
_cell.length_b   1.000
_cell.length_c   1.000
_cell.angle_alpha   90.00
_cell.angle_beta   90.00
_cell.angle_gamma   90.00
#
_symmetry.space_group_name_H-M   'P 1'
#
loop_
_entity.id
_entity.type
_entity.pdbx_description
1 polymer ?
#
loop_
_entity_poly.entity_id
_entity_poly.type
_entity_poly.pdbx_seq_one_letter_code
_entity_poly.pdbx_strand_id
1 'polypeptide(L)'
;MAVELGMESGAVLVLSWAMDGFNEGMAIEFRSPGEAGASLPGDPIDVSDHVDWGRFLGAPIVSIGIAWHIPNEGCPEMPWAYNFGFPDGSNLVIALGEAEGAGFTYMPDALLVIFDKSLAAAYKIPASATSSCG
;
A
#
# COMPACT_ATOMS: atom_id res chain seq x y z
N MET A 1 -2.62 -2.04 -11.13
CA MET A 1 -1.30 -2.34 -10.54
C MET A 1 -1.52 -2.88 -9.14
N ALA A 2 -0.61 -3.71 -8.63
CA ALA A 2 -0.71 -4.28 -7.29
C ALA A 2 0.67 -4.48 -6.65
N VAL A 3 0.70 -4.52 -5.32
CA VAL A 3 1.82 -4.97 -4.52
C VAL A 3 1.40 -6.26 -3.82
N GLU A 4 2.22 -7.29 -3.92
CA GLU A 4 1.99 -8.57 -3.27
C GLU A 4 3.03 -8.78 -2.16
N LEU A 5 2.55 -9.04 -0.94
CA LEU A 5 3.39 -9.40 0.20
C LEU A 5 3.21 -10.91 0.46
N GLY A 6 4.20 -11.69 0.04
CA GLY A 6 4.25 -13.13 0.29
C GLY A 6 4.66 -13.43 1.72
N MET A 7 3.89 -14.29 2.39
CA MET A 7 4.17 -14.77 3.73
C MET A 7 4.89 -16.12 3.68
N GLU A 8 5.66 -16.45 4.72
CA GLU A 8 6.35 -17.75 4.84
C GLU A 8 5.37 -18.94 4.75
N SER A 9 4.13 -18.76 5.19
CA SER A 9 3.08 -19.78 5.10
C SER A 9 2.62 -20.10 3.67
N GLY A 10 3.04 -19.30 2.68
CA GLY A 10 2.52 -19.33 1.31
C GLY A 10 1.25 -18.51 1.12
N ALA A 11 0.75 -17.85 2.17
CA ALA A 11 -0.33 -16.87 2.04
C ALA A 11 0.20 -15.58 1.39
N VAL A 12 -0.67 -14.83 0.72
CA VAL A 12 -0.28 -13.59 0.05
C VAL A 12 -1.28 -12.49 0.36
N LEU A 13 -0.78 -11.35 0.84
CA LEU A 13 -1.55 -10.12 0.95
C LEU A 13 -1.36 -9.30 -0.32
N VAL A 14 -2.44 -8.97 -1.01
CA VAL A 14 -2.43 -8.21 -2.26
C VAL A 14 -3.06 -6.84 -1.99
N LEU A 15 -2.35 -5.79 -2.37
CA LEU A 15 -2.82 -4.41 -2.32
C LEU A 15 -2.87 -3.87 -3.73
N SER A 16 -4.04 -3.43 -4.19
CA SER A 16 -4.21 -2.95 -5.55
C SER A 16 -5.08 -1.71 -5.58
N TRP A 17 -4.87 -0.82 -6.54
CA TRP A 17 -5.86 0.20 -6.85
C TRP A 17 -7.16 -0.46 -7.37
N ALA A 18 -8.30 0.06 -6.93
CA ALA A 18 -9.61 -0.28 -7.46
C ALA A 18 -10.50 0.97 -7.60
N MET A 19 -11.41 0.91 -8.56
CA MET A 19 -12.43 1.93 -8.77
C MET A 19 -13.77 1.25 -9.05
N ASP A 20 -14.79 1.61 -8.27
CA ASP A 20 -16.19 1.24 -8.53
C ASP A 20 -17.02 2.51 -8.71
N GLY A 21 -17.25 2.90 -9.97
CA GLY A 21 -17.88 4.17 -10.31
C GLY A 21 -17.02 5.35 -9.86
N PHE A 22 -17.50 6.07 -8.84
CA PHE A 22 -16.81 7.22 -8.23
C PHE A 22 -16.07 6.88 -6.93
N ASN A 23 -16.04 5.60 -6.55
CA ASN A 23 -15.36 5.13 -5.34
C ASN A 23 -13.96 4.64 -5.70
N GLU A 24 -13.00 5.56 -5.86
CA GLU A 24 -11.60 5.14 -5.97
C GLU A 24 -10.95 4.88 -4.61
N GLY A 25 -10.08 3.89 -4.56
CA GLY A 25 -9.34 3.54 -3.36
C GLY A 25 -8.40 2.38 -3.58
N MET A 26 -7.84 1.90 -2.49
CA MET A 26 -7.04 0.69 -2.48
C MET A 26 -7.90 -0.49 -2.05
N ALA A 27 -7.94 -1.52 -2.87
CA ALA A 27 -8.47 -2.82 -2.52
C ALA A 27 -7.39 -3.66 -1.82
N ILE A 28 -7.85 -4.53 -0.92
CA ILE A 28 -7.03 -5.49 -0.20
C ILE A 28 -7.62 -6.89 -0.39
N GLU A 29 -6.78 -7.85 -0.76
CA GLU A 29 -7.14 -9.25 -0.90
C GLU A 29 -6.14 -10.08 -0.10
N PHE A 30 -6.63 -11.06 0.66
CA PHE A 30 -5.78 -12.03 1.37
C PHE A 30 -6.01 -13.42 0.79
N ARG A 31 -4.98 -13.98 0.18
CA ARG A 31 -5.01 -15.30 -0.45
C ARG A 31 -4.41 -16.35 0.47
N SER A 32 -5.13 -17.44 0.64
CA SER A 32 -4.65 -18.59 1.40
C SER A 32 -3.56 -19.34 0.62
N PRO A 33 -2.70 -20.14 1.29
CA PRO A 33 -1.70 -20.95 0.60
C PRO A 33 -2.33 -21.86 -0.46
N GLY A 34 -1.87 -21.74 -1.70
CA GLY A 34 -2.38 -22.52 -2.85
C GLY A 34 -3.68 -22.00 -3.48
N GLU A 35 -4.24 -20.90 -2.97
CA GLU A 35 -5.38 -20.24 -3.59
C GLU A 35 -4.94 -19.46 -4.84
N ALA A 36 -5.61 -19.71 -5.96
CA ALA A 36 -5.37 -18.95 -7.18
C ALA A 36 -5.94 -17.54 -7.00
N GLY A 37 -5.09 -16.52 -7.16
CA GLY A 37 -5.56 -15.13 -7.09
C GLY A 37 -6.24 -14.67 -8.36
N ALA A 38 -6.84 -13.48 -8.28
CA ALA A 38 -7.28 -12.76 -9.45
C ALA A 38 -6.11 -12.57 -10.44
N SER A 39 -6.39 -12.71 -11.74
CA SER A 39 -5.39 -12.43 -12.77
C SER A 39 -5.16 -10.92 -12.82
N LEU A 40 -4.16 -10.46 -12.07
CA LEU A 40 -3.73 -9.07 -12.13
C LEU A 40 -3.02 -8.80 -13.47
N PRO A 41 -3.19 -7.60 -14.05
CA PRO A 41 -2.52 -7.26 -15.30
C PRO A 41 -1.03 -7.03 -15.09
N GLY A 42 -0.21 -7.53 -16.03
CA GLY A 42 1.25 -7.41 -16.04
C GLY A 42 1.98 -8.66 -15.53
N ASP A 43 3.30 -8.67 -15.70
CA ASP A 43 4.17 -9.71 -15.16
C ASP A 43 4.64 -9.31 -13.75
N PRO A 44 4.60 -10.22 -12.76
CA PRO A 44 5.12 -9.93 -11.43
C PRO A 44 6.64 -9.74 -11.47
N ILE A 45 7.12 -8.72 -10.75
CA ILE A 45 8.56 -8.46 -10.57
C ILE A 45 8.92 -8.83 -9.14
N ASP A 46 9.83 -9.79 -8.97
CA ASP A 46 10.38 -10.12 -7.66
C ASP A 46 11.37 -9.04 -7.22
N VAL A 47 11.12 -8.48 -6.04
CA VAL A 47 11.91 -7.41 -5.43
C VAL A 47 12.65 -7.89 -4.17
N SER A 48 12.66 -9.19 -3.91
CA SER A 48 13.27 -9.78 -2.71
C SER A 48 14.77 -9.50 -2.60
N ASP A 49 15.46 -9.35 -3.73
CA ASP A 49 16.90 -9.02 -3.77
C ASP A 49 17.18 -7.50 -3.74
N HIS A 50 16.14 -6.66 -3.73
CA HIS A 50 16.29 -5.21 -3.74
C HIS A 50 16.62 -4.68 -2.34
N VAL A 51 17.65 -3.84 -2.23
CA VAL A 51 18.23 -3.38 -0.95
C VAL A 51 17.21 -2.73 -0.01
N ASP A 52 16.27 -1.97 -0.55
CA ASP A 52 15.24 -1.27 0.24
C ASP A 52 14.30 -2.25 0.98
N TRP A 53 14.07 -3.43 0.42
CA TRP A 53 13.21 -4.47 1.00
C TRP A 53 13.92 -5.29 2.07
N GLY A 54 15.25 -5.32 2.08
CA GLY A 54 16.04 -6.23 2.91
C GLY A 54 15.74 -6.17 4.41
N ARG A 55 15.33 -5.02 4.95
CA ARG A 55 14.97 -4.89 6.38
C ARG A 55 13.56 -5.40 6.72
N PHE A 56 12.69 -5.52 5.73
CA PHE A 56 11.29 -5.90 5.88
C PHE A 56 11.06 -7.40 5.59
N LEU A 57 11.94 -8.01 4.80
CA LEU A 57 11.87 -9.42 4.46
C LEU A 57 12.14 -10.30 5.69
N GLY A 58 11.26 -11.29 5.92
CA GLY A 58 11.32 -12.17 7.08
C GLY A 58 10.96 -11.50 8.42
N ALA A 59 10.72 -10.20 8.44
CA ALA A 59 10.28 -9.49 9.64
C ALA A 59 8.75 -9.60 9.79
N PRO A 60 8.23 -9.88 11.01
CA PRO A 60 6.79 -9.93 11.22
C PRO A 60 6.19 -8.53 11.19
N ILE A 61 5.03 -8.38 10.55
CA ILE A 61 4.20 -7.18 10.66
C ILE A 61 3.55 -7.18 12.05
N VAL A 62 3.81 -6.14 12.85
CA VAL A 62 3.29 -6.02 14.23
C VAL A 62 2.18 -5.00 14.38
N SER A 63 2.00 -4.13 13.39
CA SER A 63 0.89 -3.17 13.33
C SER A 63 0.52 -2.83 11.89
N ILE A 64 -0.75 -2.45 11.70
CA ILE A 64 -1.27 -1.96 10.41
C ILE A 64 -2.05 -0.68 10.70
N GLY A 65 -1.57 0.44 10.15
CA GLY A 65 -2.31 1.70 10.07
C GLY A 65 -3.01 1.80 8.72
N ILE A 66 -4.21 2.37 8.69
CA ILE A 66 -4.97 2.58 7.46
C ILE A 66 -5.31 4.07 7.38
N ALA A 67 -4.91 4.72 6.29
CA ALA A 67 -5.32 6.09 6.01
C ALA A 67 -6.54 6.07 5.07
N TRP A 68 -7.56 6.83 5.45
CA TRP A 68 -8.86 6.87 4.77
C TRP A 68 -9.06 8.22 4.09
N HIS A 69 -9.79 8.22 2.97
CA HIS A 69 -10.20 9.42 2.27
C HIS A 69 -11.66 9.36 1.85
N ILE A 70 -12.21 10.50 1.46
CA ILE A 70 -13.51 10.56 0.77
C ILE A 70 -13.22 10.92 -0.69
N PRO A 71 -13.35 9.95 -1.62
CA PRO A 71 -13.08 10.14 -3.05
C PRO A 71 -13.80 11.33 -3.68
N ASN A 72 -15.10 11.44 -3.38
CA ASN A 72 -15.99 12.45 -3.91
C ASN A 72 -17.13 12.72 -2.92
N GLU A 73 -17.82 13.86 -3.09
CA GLU A 73 -18.97 14.20 -2.28
C GLU A 73 -20.04 13.10 -2.37
N GLY A 74 -20.49 12.60 -1.22
CA GLY A 74 -21.48 11.54 -1.13
C GLY A 74 -20.94 10.11 -1.30
N CYS A 75 -19.63 9.93 -1.53
CA CYS A 75 -18.99 8.62 -1.53
C CYS A 75 -18.64 8.16 -0.10
N PRO A 76 -18.63 6.86 0.19
CA PRO A 76 -18.10 6.33 1.44
C PRO A 76 -16.59 6.58 1.56
N GLU A 77 -16.09 6.47 2.80
CA GLU A 77 -14.65 6.48 3.03
C GLU A 77 -13.99 5.24 2.38
N MET A 78 -12.89 5.48 1.67
CA MET A 78 -12.09 4.45 1.02
C MET A 78 -10.65 4.53 1.54
N PRO A 79 -9.96 3.40 1.74
CA PRO A 79 -8.56 3.41 2.14
C PRO A 79 -7.71 3.89 0.96
N TRP A 80 -6.72 4.73 1.24
CA TRP A 80 -5.77 5.22 0.23
C TRP A 80 -4.32 4.92 0.58
N ALA A 81 -4.03 4.54 1.83
CA ALA A 81 -2.72 4.05 2.25
C ALA A 81 -2.83 2.98 3.35
N TYR A 82 -1.90 2.02 3.33
CA TYR A 82 -1.65 1.06 4.42
C TYR A 82 -0.22 1.24 4.92
N ASN A 83 -0.06 1.34 6.23
CA ASN A 83 1.21 1.50 6.93
C ASN A 83 1.50 0.26 7.77
N PHE A 84 2.46 -0.55 7.34
CA PHE A 84 2.89 -1.76 8.03
C PHE A 84 4.04 -1.42 8.98
N GLY A 85 3.84 -1.63 10.28
CA GLY A 85 4.87 -1.44 11.30
C GLY A 85 5.61 -2.73 11.63
N PHE A 86 6.91 -2.60 11.92
CA PHE A 86 7.81 -3.71 12.22
C PHE A 86 8.46 -3.55 13.62
N PRO A 87 9.01 -4.64 14.22
CA PRO A 87 9.50 -4.63 15.59
C PRO A 87 10.63 -3.64 15.88
N ASP A 88 11.43 -3.29 14.87
CA ASP A 88 12.54 -2.32 14.98
C ASP A 88 12.05 -0.86 14.92
N GLY A 89 10.73 -0.64 14.81
CA GLY A 89 10.11 0.68 14.69
C GLY A 89 10.16 1.26 13.28
N SER A 90 10.70 0.52 12.31
CA SER A 90 10.57 0.83 10.88
C SER A 90 9.14 0.60 10.41
N ASN A 91 8.84 1.20 9.25
CA ASN A 91 7.55 1.05 8.63
C ASN A 91 7.67 1.01 7.10
N LEU A 92 6.71 0.33 6.48
CA LEU A 92 6.52 0.25 5.04
C LEU A 92 5.13 0.80 4.74
N VAL A 93 5.05 1.86 3.93
CA VAL A 93 3.76 2.39 3.49
C VAL A 93 3.52 2.04 2.04
N ILE A 94 2.34 1.51 1.75
CA ILE A 94 1.83 1.35 0.38
C ILE A 94 0.67 2.34 0.24
N ALA A 95 0.73 3.24 -0.72
CA ALA A 95 -0.25 4.31 -0.88
C ALA A 95 -0.59 4.58 -2.35
N LEU A 96 -1.76 5.15 -2.59
CA LEU A 96 -2.10 5.73 -3.88
C LEU A 96 -1.23 6.99 -4.11
N GLY A 97 -0.59 7.07 -5.26
CA GLY A 97 0.27 8.20 -5.60
C GLY A 97 1.36 7.88 -6.61
N GLU A 98 2.12 8.91 -6.95
CA GLU A 98 3.32 8.81 -7.76
C GLU A 98 4.47 9.65 -7.18
N ALA A 99 5.70 9.27 -7.48
CA ALA A 99 6.88 10.01 -7.07
C ALA A 99 7.18 11.06 -8.13
N GLU A 100 7.12 12.34 -7.74
CA GLU A 100 7.33 13.47 -8.64
C GLU A 100 8.37 14.42 -8.05
N GLY A 101 9.52 14.53 -8.74
CA GLY A 101 10.64 15.33 -8.28
C GLY A 101 11.19 14.89 -6.91
N ALA A 102 11.01 15.74 -5.90
CA ALA A 102 11.51 15.51 -4.53
C ALA A 102 10.42 15.05 -3.54
N GLY A 103 9.20 14.78 -4.01
CA GLY A 103 8.08 14.44 -3.16
C GLY A 103 7.13 13.45 -3.81
N PHE A 104 5.92 13.39 -3.25
CA PHE A 104 4.85 12.52 -3.71
C PHE A 104 3.62 13.34 -4.06
N THR A 105 3.00 12.99 -5.17
CA THR A 105 1.75 13.58 -5.65
C THR A 105 0.67 12.51 -5.58
N TYR A 106 -0.52 12.91 -5.13
CA TYR A 106 -1.66 12.00 -5.13
C TYR A 106 -2.09 11.69 -6.56
N MET A 107 -2.12 10.40 -6.87
CA MET A 107 -2.50 9.85 -8.16
C MET A 107 -3.29 8.56 -7.87
N PRO A 108 -4.62 8.56 -8.10
CA PRO A 108 -5.47 7.48 -7.64
C PRO A 108 -5.17 6.16 -8.34
N ASP A 109 -4.71 6.16 -9.60
CA ASP A 109 -4.45 4.96 -10.40
C ASP A 109 -3.00 4.44 -10.31
N ALA A 110 -2.17 5.04 -9.46
CA ALA A 110 -0.77 4.66 -9.24
C ALA A 110 -0.52 4.21 -7.80
N LEU A 111 0.47 3.31 -7.62
CA LEU A 111 0.89 2.82 -6.31
C LEU A 111 2.32 3.25 -6.00
N LEU A 112 2.50 3.78 -4.79
CA LEU A 112 3.79 4.09 -4.19
C LEU A 112 4.10 3.10 -3.07
N VAL A 113 5.36 2.70 -2.99
CA VAL A 113 5.93 2.01 -1.82
C VAL A 113 6.94 2.96 -1.17
N ILE A 114 6.69 3.35 0.07
CA ILE A 114 7.49 4.33 0.82
C ILE A 114 8.19 3.61 1.97
N PHE A 115 9.51 3.54 1.88
CA PHE A 115 10.39 2.90 2.88
C PHE A 115 10.92 3.89 3.93
N ASP A 116 10.86 5.20 3.64
CA ASP A 116 11.31 6.26 4.54
C ASP A 116 10.14 6.78 5.39
N LYS A 117 10.31 6.66 6.71
CA LYS A 117 9.30 7.05 7.70
C LYS A 117 8.95 8.53 7.67
N SER A 118 9.94 9.40 7.42
CA SER A 118 9.74 10.84 7.39
C SER A 118 8.98 11.26 6.13
N LEU A 119 9.30 10.66 4.99
CA LEU A 119 8.57 10.88 3.74
C LEU A 119 7.13 10.37 3.84
N ALA A 120 6.92 9.19 4.43
CA ALA A 120 5.58 8.65 4.66
C ALA A 120 4.73 9.57 5.57
N ALA A 121 5.30 10.04 6.68
CA ALA A 121 4.61 10.96 7.59
C ALA A 121 4.30 12.33 6.97
N ALA A 122 5.13 12.78 6.02
CA ALA A 122 4.91 14.02 5.28
C ALA A 122 3.84 13.86 4.19
N TYR A 123 3.66 12.66 3.63
CA TYR A 123 2.72 12.42 2.56
C TYR A 123 1.27 12.48 3.06
N LYS A 124 0.53 13.48 2.57
CA LYS A 124 -0.85 13.78 2.93
C LYS A 124 -1.62 14.14 1.67
N ILE A 125 -2.89 13.79 1.64
CA ILE A 125 -3.81 14.17 0.56
C ILE A 125 -4.90 15.09 1.13
N PRO A 126 -5.42 16.06 0.36
CA PRO A 126 -6.43 16.99 0.87
C PRO A 126 -7.72 16.31 1.35
N ALA A 127 -8.05 15.15 0.76
CA ALA A 127 -9.26 14.38 1.06
C ALA A 127 -9.12 13.44 2.27
N SER A 128 -7.98 13.47 2.97
CA SER A 128 -7.72 12.64 4.15
C SER A 128 -7.44 13.49 5.39
N ALA A 129 -7.96 13.05 6.53
CA ALA A 129 -7.67 13.67 7.82
C ALA A 129 -6.26 13.35 8.34
N THR A 130 -5.63 12.27 7.85
CA THR A 130 -4.34 11.78 8.34
C THR A 130 -3.30 11.69 7.22
N SER A 131 -2.04 11.46 7.59
CA SER A 131 -0.98 11.13 6.62
C SER A 131 -1.11 9.70 6.12
N SER A 132 -0.29 9.34 5.13
CA SER A 132 -0.19 7.97 4.63
C SER A 132 0.15 6.92 5.73
N CYS A 133 0.64 7.36 6.90
CA CYS A 133 0.87 6.52 8.07
C CYS A 133 -0.40 6.03 8.81
N GLY A 134 -1.59 6.57 8.51
CA GLY A 134 -2.81 6.31 9.27
C GLY A 134 -2.98 7.22 10.47
#